data_AF-A0A377XE18-F1
#
_entry.id   AF-A0A377XE18-F1
#
_cell.length_a   1.000
_cell.length_b   1.000
_cell.length_c   1.000
_cell.angle_alpha   90.00
_cell.angle_beta   90.00
_cell.angle_gamma   90.00
#
_symmetry.space_group_name_H-M   'P 1'
#
loop_
_entity.id
_entity.type
_entity.pdbx_description
1 polymer ?
#
loop_
_entity_poly.entity_id
_entity_poly.type
_entity_poly.pdbx_seq_one_letter_code
_entity_poly.pdbx_strand_id
1 'polypeptide(L)'
;MTRLAVLPVAAKASVEQGLEAALESALAHWLYHDEIWLRGNAKAKAEILLAIARVRHALVLFGGIVPRKATTHLRALLNDADAVLLAADTADEALFRTEVVGAKLALTEWLVQRGWRPFLNEAGEKKIAGSFKRFADIHLSRVAAELRCAVQHLAVEDAADQLPKLSRDIDSVQLLAGAYGDAVAPWLENWQELQRAIEHDDRSVFEYFRRQALAAEPFWLHSGKR
;
A
#
# COMPACT_ATOMS: atom_id res chain seq x y z
N MET A 1 -8.96 -9.07 14.16
CA MET A 1 -7.76 -8.50 13.50
C MET A 1 -8.24 -7.43 12.54
N THR A 2 -7.57 -6.30 12.52
CA THR A 2 -7.94 -5.17 11.65
C THR A 2 -7.15 -5.34 10.35
N ARG A 3 -7.78 -5.21 9.19
CA ARG A 3 -7.07 -5.22 7.90
C ARG A 3 -6.78 -3.80 7.46
N LEU A 4 -5.75 -3.64 6.63
CA LEU A 4 -5.51 -2.40 5.92
C LEU A 4 -6.71 -2.07 5.02
N ALA A 5 -7.21 -0.84 5.16
CA ALA A 5 -8.40 -0.35 4.47
C ALA A 5 -8.06 0.85 3.58
N VAL A 6 -9.08 1.40 2.92
CA VAL A 6 -8.95 2.67 2.20
C VAL A 6 -8.52 3.77 3.16
N LEU A 7 -7.50 4.54 2.77
CA LEU A 7 -6.95 5.61 3.58
C LEU A 7 -7.99 6.74 3.75
N PRO A 8 -8.40 7.09 4.98
CA PRO A 8 -9.22 8.27 5.19
C PRO A 8 -8.37 9.52 4.95
N VAL A 9 -8.81 10.41 4.07
CA VAL A 9 -8.11 11.66 3.77
C VAL A 9 -9.06 12.83 3.93
N ALA A 10 -8.60 13.88 4.61
CA ALA A 10 -9.38 15.10 4.79
C ALA A 10 -9.75 15.74 3.44
N ALA A 11 -10.94 16.34 3.38
CA ALA A 11 -11.33 17.12 2.21
C ALA A 11 -10.32 18.25 1.94
N LYS A 12 -9.94 18.44 0.68
CA LYS A 12 -8.94 19.43 0.24
C LYS A 12 -7.51 19.20 0.77
N ALA A 13 -7.19 17.99 1.22
CA ALA A 13 -5.82 17.65 1.59
C ALA A 13 -4.83 17.93 0.45
N SER A 14 -3.65 18.36 0.83
CA SER A 14 -2.49 18.44 -0.05
C SER A 14 -1.90 17.05 -0.32
N VAL A 15 -1.10 16.92 -1.37
CA VAL A 15 -0.38 15.67 -1.65
C VAL A 15 0.54 15.28 -0.49
N GLU A 16 1.14 16.25 0.19
CA GLU A 16 1.94 16.01 1.40
C GLU A 16 1.11 15.38 2.52
N GLN A 17 -0.06 15.94 2.83
CA GLN A 17 -0.93 15.37 3.86
C GLN A 17 -1.40 13.95 3.49
N GLY A 18 -1.56 13.67 2.19
CA GLY A 18 -1.81 12.31 1.72
C GLY A 18 -0.63 11.36 1.95
N LEU A 19 0.60 11.83 1.76
CA LEU A 19 1.82 11.07 2.07
C LEU A 19 1.95 10.83 3.58
N GLU A 20 1.76 11.85 4.41
CA GLU A 20 1.76 11.74 5.87
C GLU A 20 0.74 10.70 6.33
N ALA A 21 -0.52 10.84 5.91
CA ALA A 21 -1.59 9.92 6.28
C ALA A 21 -1.32 8.48 5.81
N ALA A 22 -0.76 8.28 4.61
CA ALA A 22 -0.41 6.96 4.10
C ALA A 22 0.60 6.24 4.99
N LEU A 23 1.66 6.96 5.41
CA LEU A 23 2.72 6.41 6.25
C LEU A 23 2.26 6.25 7.71
N GLU A 24 1.53 7.22 8.24
CA GLU A 24 0.90 7.16 9.57
C GLU A 24 -0.01 5.94 9.70
N SER A 25 -0.88 5.72 8.70
CA SER A 25 -1.79 4.57 8.69
C SER A 25 -1.04 3.24 8.65
N ALA A 26 0.04 3.14 7.86
CA ALA A 26 0.84 1.92 7.79
C ALA A 26 1.62 1.68 9.09
N LEU A 27 2.22 2.72 9.68
CA LEU A 27 2.93 2.61 10.96
C LEU A 27 1.96 2.26 12.11
N ALA A 28 0.77 2.86 12.16
CA ALA A 28 -0.25 2.52 13.15
C ALA A 28 -0.70 1.05 13.02
N HIS A 29 -0.88 0.56 11.78
CA HIS A 29 -1.21 -0.84 11.53
C HIS A 29 -0.11 -1.79 11.99
N TRP A 30 1.15 -1.44 11.73
CA TRP A 30 2.32 -2.18 12.21
C TRP A 30 2.32 -2.26 13.74
N LEU A 31 2.31 -1.12 14.43
CA LEU A 31 2.39 -1.06 15.90
C LEU A 31 1.22 -1.78 16.58
N TYR A 32 0.02 -1.67 16.01
CA TYR A 32 -1.13 -2.41 16.52
C TYR A 32 -0.92 -3.93 16.41
N HIS A 33 -0.42 -4.41 15.27
CA HIS A 33 -0.22 -5.85 15.07
C HIS A 33 1.00 -6.40 15.79
N ASP A 34 2.01 -5.58 16.12
CA ASP A 34 3.06 -5.96 17.07
C ASP A 34 2.43 -6.40 18.41
N GLU A 35 1.55 -5.58 18.97
CA GLU A 35 0.88 -5.87 20.24
C GLU A 35 -0.02 -7.11 20.14
N ILE A 36 -0.76 -7.27 19.03
CA ILE A 36 -1.61 -8.45 18.81
C ILE A 36 -0.77 -9.73 18.69
N TRP A 37 0.39 -9.67 18.05
CA TRP A 37 1.28 -10.83 17.92
C TRP A 37 1.92 -11.20 19.26
N LEU A 38 2.38 -10.21 20.05
CA LEU A 38 2.89 -10.41 21.42
C LEU A 38 1.85 -11.07 22.33
N ARG A 39 0.57 -10.76 22.16
CA ARG A 39 -0.54 -11.40 22.89
C ARG A 39 -0.87 -12.82 22.41
N GLY A 40 -0.05 -13.40 21.53
CA GLY A 40 -0.13 -14.80 21.12
C GLY A 40 -0.94 -15.06 19.84
N ASN A 41 -1.38 -14.02 19.12
CA ASN A 41 -2.08 -14.23 17.86
C ASN A 41 -1.09 -14.26 16.68
N ALA A 42 -0.69 -15.47 16.28
CA ALA A 42 0.28 -15.71 15.20
C ALA A 42 -0.12 -15.11 13.83
N LYS A 43 -1.43 -14.92 13.57
CA LYS A 43 -1.88 -14.33 12.31
C LYS A 43 -1.45 -12.87 12.15
N ALA A 44 -1.14 -12.18 13.25
CA ALA A 44 -0.71 -10.78 13.20
C ALA A 44 0.66 -10.57 12.56
N LYS A 45 1.52 -11.60 12.52
CA LYS A 45 2.79 -11.55 11.75
C LYS A 45 2.57 -11.16 10.29
N ALA A 46 1.56 -11.75 9.64
CA ALA A 46 1.22 -11.44 8.25
C ALA A 46 0.77 -9.98 8.08
N GLU A 47 -0.01 -9.46 9.04
CA GLU A 47 -0.46 -8.06 9.01
C GLU A 47 0.69 -7.07 9.22
N ILE A 48 1.70 -7.41 10.01
CA ILE A 48 2.93 -6.61 10.15
C ILE A 48 3.67 -6.54 8.81
N LEU A 49 3.87 -7.68 8.14
CA LEU A 49 4.53 -7.73 6.83
C LEU A 49 3.76 -6.93 5.78
N LEU A 50 2.42 -6.98 5.81
CA LEU A 50 1.57 -6.13 4.95
C LEU A 50 1.74 -4.64 5.27
N ALA A 51 1.90 -4.26 6.54
CA ALA A 51 2.18 -2.87 6.92
C ALA A 51 3.50 -2.36 6.31
N ILE A 52 4.56 -3.16 6.42
CA ILE A 52 5.90 -2.83 5.87
C ILE A 52 5.82 -2.75 4.33
N ALA A 53 5.11 -3.68 3.69
CA ALA A 53 4.85 -3.63 2.26
C ALA A 53 4.11 -2.34 1.87
N ARG A 54 3.07 -1.96 2.60
CA ARG A 54 2.31 -0.72 2.36
C ARG A 54 3.17 0.53 2.49
N VAL A 55 4.11 0.58 3.44
CA VAL A 55 5.11 1.67 3.52
C VAL A 55 5.89 1.73 2.21
N ARG A 56 6.43 0.61 1.72
CA ARG A 56 7.16 0.58 0.45
C ARG A 56 6.28 0.99 -0.74
N HIS A 57 5.03 0.56 -0.77
CA HIS A 57 4.07 0.91 -1.82
C HIS A 57 3.78 2.42 -1.82
N ALA A 58 3.58 3.03 -0.65
CA ALA A 58 3.47 4.48 -0.52
C ALA A 58 4.73 5.19 -1.02
N LEU A 59 5.92 4.74 -0.61
CA LEU A 59 7.18 5.34 -1.07
C LEU A 59 7.39 5.25 -2.59
N VAL A 60 6.83 4.23 -3.26
CA VAL A 60 6.84 4.10 -4.73
C VAL A 60 5.81 5.05 -5.34
N LEU A 61 4.59 5.08 -4.80
CA LEU A 61 3.48 5.90 -5.28
C LEU A 61 3.84 7.41 -5.30
N PHE A 62 4.47 7.90 -4.23
CA PHE A 62 4.92 9.29 -4.12
C PHE A 62 6.31 9.55 -4.73
N GLY A 63 6.95 8.53 -5.33
CA GLY A 63 8.31 8.58 -5.86
C GLY A 63 8.50 9.55 -7.05
N GLY A 64 7.42 9.95 -7.72
CA GLY A 64 7.43 10.99 -8.75
C GLY A 64 7.61 12.42 -8.20
N ILE A 65 7.51 12.58 -6.88
CA ILE A 65 7.68 13.84 -6.14
C ILE A 65 8.87 13.70 -5.19
N VAL A 66 8.87 12.66 -4.36
CA VAL A 66 9.93 12.37 -3.38
C VAL A 66 11.01 11.51 -4.05
N PRO A 67 12.25 12.02 -4.23
CA PRO A 67 13.29 11.26 -4.91
C PRO A 67 13.66 9.97 -4.18
N ARG A 68 13.99 8.91 -4.91
CA ARG A 68 14.40 7.60 -4.33
C ARG A 68 15.52 7.72 -3.31
N LYS A 69 16.48 8.63 -3.54
CA LYS A 69 17.61 8.91 -2.63
C LYS A 69 17.19 9.38 -1.23
N ALA A 70 16.03 10.01 -1.09
CA ALA A 70 15.49 10.47 0.19
C ALA A 70 15.10 9.31 1.13
N THR A 71 14.98 8.10 0.57
CA THR A 71 14.38 6.94 1.22
C THR A 71 15.26 5.70 1.09
N THR A 72 16.53 5.85 0.68
CA THR A 72 17.47 4.72 0.51
C THR A 72 17.70 4.00 1.84
N HIS A 73 18.07 4.74 2.89
CA HIS A 73 18.37 4.17 4.20
C HIS A 73 17.12 3.51 4.82
N LEU A 74 15.98 4.22 4.80
CA LEU A 74 14.71 3.68 5.29
C LEU A 74 14.34 2.37 4.59
N ARG A 75 14.46 2.28 3.26
CA ARG A 75 14.17 1.03 2.53
C ARG A 75 15.11 -0.12 2.90
N ALA A 76 16.38 0.15 3.17
CA ALA A 76 17.32 -0.87 3.64
C ALA A 76 16.86 -1.45 4.99
N LEU A 77 16.55 -0.58 5.95
CA LEU A 77 16.06 -1.00 7.27
C LEU A 77 14.75 -1.79 7.19
N LEU A 78 13.81 -1.38 6.33
CA LEU A 78 12.55 -2.12 6.12
C LEU A 78 12.81 -3.52 5.55
N ASN A 79 13.83 -3.70 4.71
CA ASN A 79 14.19 -5.02 4.18
C ASN A 79 14.84 -5.90 5.25
N ASP A 80 15.71 -5.32 6.09
CA ASP A 80 16.33 -6.05 7.20
C ASP A 80 15.29 -6.49 8.22
N ALA A 81 14.32 -5.62 8.54
CA ALA A 81 13.18 -5.94 9.40
C ALA A 81 12.33 -7.08 8.84
N ASP A 82 12.00 -7.05 7.54
CA ASP A 82 11.25 -8.12 6.89
C ASP A 82 11.97 -9.47 7.00
N ALA A 83 13.28 -9.49 6.74
CA ALA A 83 14.07 -10.73 6.80
C ALA A 83 14.00 -11.36 8.20
N VAL A 84 14.13 -10.54 9.24
CA VAL A 84 13.99 -10.99 10.64
C VAL A 84 12.57 -11.47 10.94
N LEU A 85 11.55 -10.70 10.55
CA LEU A 85 10.15 -11.07 10.78
C LEU A 85 9.80 -12.38 10.09
N LEU A 86 10.20 -12.56 8.82
CA LEU A 86 9.95 -13.77 8.05
C LEU A 86 10.58 -15.01 8.69
N ALA A 87 11.81 -14.89 9.20
CA ALA A 87 12.56 -15.98 9.81
C ALA A 87 12.08 -16.39 11.21
N ALA A 88 11.41 -15.50 11.95
CA ALA A 88 11.00 -15.76 13.32
C ALA A 88 9.69 -16.56 13.42
N ASP A 89 9.64 -17.54 14.31
CA ASP A 89 8.42 -18.32 14.58
C ASP A 89 7.56 -17.65 15.65
N THR A 90 8.21 -16.96 16.59
CA THR A 90 7.55 -16.30 17.72
C THR A 90 7.73 -14.78 17.70
N ALA A 91 6.84 -14.06 18.41
CA ALA A 91 6.90 -12.61 18.51
C ALA A 91 8.18 -12.14 19.24
N ASP A 92 8.59 -12.83 20.31
CA ASP A 92 9.78 -12.50 21.09
C ASP A 92 11.09 -12.62 20.29
N GLU A 93 11.15 -13.57 19.34
CA GLU A 93 12.29 -13.75 18.44
C GLU A 93 12.49 -12.57 17.47
N ALA A 94 11.42 -11.85 17.14
CA ALA A 94 11.40 -10.85 16.07
C ALA A 94 11.28 -9.41 16.58
N LEU A 95 10.30 -9.13 17.44
CA LEU A 95 9.80 -7.77 17.65
C LEU A 95 10.75 -6.87 18.43
N PHE A 96 11.66 -7.47 19.22
CA PHE A 96 12.69 -6.78 19.99
C PHE A 96 14.05 -6.77 19.30
N ARG A 97 14.13 -7.31 18.08
CA ARG A 97 15.37 -7.29 17.27
C ARG A 97 15.69 -5.87 16.82
N THR A 98 16.99 -5.56 16.75
CA THR A 98 17.46 -4.21 16.42
C THR A 98 17.01 -3.79 15.02
N GLU A 99 16.90 -4.73 14.10
CA GLU A 99 16.44 -4.54 12.73
C GLU A 99 14.97 -4.07 12.71
N VAL A 100 14.09 -4.75 13.45
CA VAL A 100 12.66 -4.45 13.52
C VAL A 100 12.40 -3.14 14.28
N VAL A 101 13.05 -2.96 15.43
CA VAL A 101 12.92 -1.73 16.24
C VAL A 101 13.53 -0.53 15.50
N GLY A 102 14.69 -0.72 14.88
CA GLY A 102 15.40 0.31 14.11
C GLY A 102 14.60 0.77 12.89
N ALA A 103 13.94 -0.14 12.16
CA ALA A 103 13.06 0.22 11.05
C ALA A 103 11.85 1.05 11.51
N LYS A 104 11.20 0.69 12.63
CA LYS A 104 10.10 1.47 13.21
C LYS A 104 10.56 2.86 13.65
N LEU A 105 11.71 2.96 14.31
CA LEU A 105 12.27 4.23 14.75
C LEU A 105 12.60 5.13 13.55
N ALA A 106 13.28 4.59 12.53
CA ALA A 106 13.63 5.32 11.33
C ALA A 106 12.39 5.80 10.56
N LEU A 107 11.35 4.96 10.46
CA LEU A 107 10.08 5.37 9.84
C LEU A 107 9.40 6.50 10.63
N THR A 108 9.36 6.37 11.97
CA THR A 108 8.77 7.38 12.86
C THR A 108 9.52 8.71 12.75
N GLU A 109 10.85 8.68 12.81
CA GLU A 109 11.69 9.87 12.68
C GLU A 109 11.50 10.53 11.31
N TRP A 110 11.55 9.74 10.23
CA TRP A 110 11.40 10.25 8.88
C TRP A 110 10.03 10.90 8.65
N LEU A 111 8.98 10.35 9.23
CA LEU A 111 7.64 10.91 9.21
C LEU A 111 7.55 12.22 10.01
N VAL A 112 7.95 12.20 11.28
CA VAL A 112 7.84 13.36 12.19
C VAL A 112 8.68 14.54 11.72
N GLN A 113 9.88 14.29 11.20
CA GLN A 113 10.77 15.34 10.69
C GLN A 113 10.44 15.75 9.24
N ARG A 114 9.45 15.11 8.59
CA ARG A 114 9.18 15.26 7.15
C ARG A 114 10.45 15.10 6.33
N GLY A 115 11.15 13.98 6.52
CA GLY A 115 12.48 13.71 5.97
C GLY A 115 12.58 13.74 4.44
N TRP A 116 11.46 13.84 3.72
CA TRP A 116 11.44 14.11 2.28
C TRP A 116 11.71 15.57 1.91
N ARG A 117 11.34 16.55 2.76
CA ARG A 117 11.38 17.99 2.46
C ARG A 117 12.75 18.49 1.98
N PRO A 118 13.89 18.14 2.62
CA PRO A 118 15.20 18.61 2.17
C PRO A 118 15.60 18.13 0.75
N PHE A 119 14.89 17.14 0.20
CA PHE A 119 15.19 16.57 -1.11
C PHE A 119 14.34 17.15 -2.24
N LEU A 120 13.36 18.00 -1.92
CA LEU A 120 12.47 18.60 -2.91
C LEU A 120 13.12 19.80 -3.57
N ASN A 121 13.00 19.88 -4.90
CA ASN A 121 13.26 21.11 -5.65
C ASN A 121 11.97 21.94 -5.76
N GLU A 122 12.04 23.12 -6.37
CA GLU A 122 10.88 24.02 -6.53
C GLU A 122 9.66 23.32 -7.19
N ALA A 123 9.91 22.49 -8.21
CA ALA A 123 8.85 21.72 -8.86
C ALA A 123 8.25 20.65 -7.93
N GLY A 124 9.08 19.99 -7.12
CA GLY A 124 8.66 19.03 -6.10
C GLY A 124 7.82 19.70 -5.01
N GLU A 125 8.25 20.85 -4.51
CA GLU A 125 7.52 21.67 -3.53
C GLU A 125 6.12 22.06 -4.06
N LYS A 126 6.05 22.53 -5.32
CA LYS A 126 4.75 22.86 -5.94
C LYS A 126 3.84 21.64 -6.09
N LYS A 127 4.40 20.47 -6.44
CA LYS A 127 3.63 19.23 -6.58
C LYS A 127 3.13 18.71 -5.24
N ILE A 128 3.98 18.71 -4.21
CA ILE A 128 3.63 18.18 -2.89
C ILE A 128 2.60 19.05 -2.17
N ALA A 129 2.63 20.37 -2.40
CA ALA A 129 1.60 21.31 -1.93
C ALA A 129 0.30 21.27 -2.76
N GLY A 130 0.28 20.53 -3.87
CA GLY A 130 -0.87 20.43 -4.78
C GLY A 130 -2.04 19.64 -4.19
N SER A 131 -3.17 19.59 -4.90
CA SER A 131 -4.36 18.87 -4.47
C SER A 131 -4.17 17.34 -4.50
N PHE A 132 -4.37 16.69 -3.36
CA PHE A 132 -4.34 15.22 -3.25
C PHE A 132 -5.40 14.57 -4.14
N LYS A 133 -6.62 15.12 -4.21
CA LYS A 133 -7.68 14.57 -5.06
C LYS A 133 -7.27 14.50 -6.54
N ARG A 134 -6.66 15.57 -7.06
CA ARG A 134 -6.17 15.59 -8.46
C ARG A 134 -5.02 14.60 -8.67
N PHE A 135 -4.14 14.48 -7.68
CA PHE A 135 -3.10 13.45 -7.68
C PHE A 135 -3.70 12.04 -7.71
N ALA A 136 -4.74 11.79 -6.91
CA ALA A 136 -5.47 10.53 -6.86
C ALA A 136 -6.14 10.17 -8.18
N ASP A 137 -6.88 11.09 -8.81
CA ASP A 137 -7.53 10.86 -10.11
C ASP A 137 -6.51 10.38 -11.19
N ILE A 138 -5.33 11.02 -11.25
CA ILE A 138 -4.27 10.69 -12.20
C ILE A 138 -3.68 9.30 -11.89
N HIS A 139 -3.33 9.06 -10.62
CA HIS A 139 -2.66 7.83 -10.22
C HIS A 139 -3.60 6.62 -10.23
N LEU A 140 -4.89 6.78 -9.89
CA LEU A 140 -5.90 5.71 -10.00
C LEU A 140 -6.04 5.23 -11.43
N SER A 141 -6.05 6.15 -12.40
CA SER A 141 -6.09 5.80 -13.83
C SER A 141 -4.88 4.96 -14.26
N ARG A 142 -3.68 5.32 -13.76
CA ARG A 142 -2.45 4.58 -14.03
C ARG A 142 -2.46 3.19 -13.40
N VAL A 143 -2.79 3.12 -12.11
CA VAL A 143 -2.82 1.86 -11.34
C VAL A 143 -3.88 0.91 -11.92
N ALA A 144 -5.05 1.41 -12.30
CA ALA A 144 -6.08 0.61 -12.95
C ALA A 144 -5.62 0.04 -14.31
N ALA A 145 -4.82 0.78 -15.08
CA ALA A 145 -4.22 0.27 -16.30
C ALA A 145 -3.16 -0.81 -16.01
N GLU A 146 -2.33 -0.63 -14.97
CA GLU A 146 -1.35 -1.63 -14.53
C GLU A 146 -2.02 -2.93 -14.05
N LEU A 147 -3.10 -2.82 -13.26
CA LEU A 147 -3.96 -3.93 -12.82
C LEU A 147 -4.57 -4.67 -14.00
N ARG A 148 -5.25 -3.95 -14.91
CA ARG A 148 -5.85 -4.52 -16.11
C ARG A 148 -4.81 -5.27 -16.94
N CYS A 149 -3.67 -4.64 -17.20
CA CYS A 149 -2.60 -5.25 -17.98
C CYS A 149 -2.06 -6.53 -17.32
N ALA A 150 -1.96 -6.57 -15.99
CA ALA A 150 -1.49 -7.74 -15.26
C ALA A 150 -2.46 -8.94 -15.35
N VAL A 151 -3.78 -8.70 -15.36
CA VAL A 151 -4.79 -9.77 -15.25
C VAL A 151 -5.57 -10.07 -16.53
N GLN A 152 -5.48 -9.22 -17.56
CA GLN A 152 -6.31 -9.33 -18.77
C GLN A 152 -6.18 -10.70 -19.46
N HIS A 153 -4.97 -11.26 -19.50
CA HIS A 153 -4.67 -12.55 -20.11
C HIS A 153 -4.03 -13.53 -19.12
N LEU A 154 -4.20 -13.30 -17.83
CA LEU A 154 -3.58 -14.12 -16.78
C LEU A 154 -4.25 -15.49 -16.71
N ALA A 155 -3.45 -16.54 -16.93
CA ALA A 155 -3.85 -17.91 -16.67
C ALA A 155 -3.77 -18.20 -15.17
N VAL A 156 -4.59 -19.14 -14.68
CA VAL A 156 -4.65 -19.45 -13.24
C VAL A 156 -3.34 -20.06 -12.75
N GLU A 157 -2.63 -20.78 -13.63
CA GLU A 157 -1.35 -21.42 -13.36
C GLU A 157 -0.22 -20.42 -13.11
N ASP A 158 -0.27 -19.26 -13.79
CA ASP A 158 0.73 -18.19 -13.69
C ASP A 158 0.34 -17.12 -12.67
N ALA A 159 -0.82 -17.27 -12.02
CA ALA A 159 -1.40 -16.20 -11.22
C ALA A 159 -0.59 -15.87 -9.96
N ALA A 160 0.05 -16.89 -9.36
CA ALA A 160 0.89 -16.72 -8.17
C ALA A 160 2.05 -15.75 -8.42
N ASP A 161 2.64 -15.75 -9.62
CA ASP A 161 3.75 -14.87 -9.99
C ASP A 161 3.33 -13.39 -10.09
N GLN A 162 2.04 -13.12 -10.29
CA GLN A 162 1.50 -11.76 -10.33
C GLN A 162 1.11 -11.21 -8.94
N LEU A 163 1.08 -12.04 -7.88
CA LEU A 163 0.67 -11.62 -6.54
C LEU A 163 1.41 -10.37 -6.03
N PRO A 164 2.75 -10.25 -6.13
CA PRO A 164 3.45 -9.08 -5.61
C PRO A 164 3.02 -7.78 -6.31
N LYS A 165 2.77 -7.85 -7.63
CA LYS A 165 2.31 -6.69 -8.41
C LYS A 165 0.86 -6.35 -8.11
N LEU A 166 -0.01 -7.37 -8.06
CA LEU A 166 -1.43 -7.21 -7.74
C LEU A 166 -1.62 -6.60 -6.33
N SER A 167 -0.91 -7.11 -5.33
CA SER A 167 -0.92 -6.59 -3.96
C SER A 167 -0.50 -5.12 -3.90
N ARG A 168 0.61 -4.76 -4.55
CA ARG A 168 1.09 -3.36 -4.64
C ARG A 168 0.05 -2.43 -5.25
N ASP A 169 -0.59 -2.86 -6.33
CA ASP A 169 -1.53 -2.03 -7.07
C ASP A 169 -2.85 -1.89 -6.30
N ILE A 170 -3.32 -2.93 -5.62
CA ILE A 170 -4.45 -2.88 -4.68
C ILE A 170 -4.17 -1.92 -3.52
N ASP A 171 -3.00 -2.00 -2.90
CA ASP A 171 -2.57 -1.06 -1.85
C ASP A 171 -2.54 0.38 -2.37
N SER A 172 -2.04 0.57 -3.59
CA SER A 172 -2.01 1.91 -4.22
C SER A 172 -3.42 2.46 -4.39
N VAL A 173 -4.40 1.64 -4.81
CA VAL A 173 -5.81 2.07 -4.87
C VAL A 173 -6.33 2.44 -3.48
N GLN A 174 -6.08 1.61 -2.47
CA GLN A 174 -6.50 1.90 -1.09
C GLN A 174 -5.92 3.23 -0.57
N LEU A 175 -4.67 3.55 -0.91
CA LEU A 175 -4.02 4.80 -0.53
C LEU A 175 -4.61 6.03 -1.25
N LEU A 176 -5.14 5.87 -2.46
CA LEU A 176 -5.61 6.98 -3.31
C LEU A 176 -7.13 7.23 -3.19
N ALA A 177 -7.89 6.20 -2.85
CA ALA A 177 -9.35 6.21 -2.99
C ALA A 177 -10.11 6.91 -1.84
N GLY A 178 -9.41 7.47 -0.85
CA GLY A 178 -10.02 8.11 0.33
C GLY A 178 -11.03 9.22 0.05
N ALA A 179 -11.00 9.81 -1.14
CA ALA A 179 -11.89 10.91 -1.53
C ALA A 179 -13.25 10.47 -2.14
N TYR A 180 -13.50 9.16 -2.34
CA TYR A 180 -14.66 8.68 -3.12
C TYR A 180 -15.70 7.91 -2.30
N GLY A 181 -15.50 7.75 -0.99
CA GLY A 181 -16.48 7.16 -0.07
C GLY A 181 -16.95 5.76 -0.50
N ASP A 182 -18.25 5.53 -0.45
CA ASP A 182 -18.85 4.19 -0.64
C ASP A 182 -18.69 3.62 -2.06
N ALA A 183 -18.39 4.47 -3.06
CA ALA A 183 -18.19 4.03 -4.45
C ALA A 183 -16.93 3.17 -4.63
N VAL A 184 -15.99 3.21 -3.67
CA VAL A 184 -14.71 2.49 -3.74
C VAL A 184 -14.90 1.01 -3.46
N ALA A 185 -15.72 0.66 -2.47
CA ALA A 185 -15.78 -0.70 -1.94
C ALA A 185 -16.17 -1.75 -3.01
N PRO A 186 -17.25 -1.55 -3.81
CA PRO A 186 -17.62 -2.54 -4.83
C PRO A 186 -16.55 -2.72 -5.91
N TRP A 187 -15.83 -1.66 -6.25
CA TRP A 187 -14.76 -1.73 -7.25
C TRP A 187 -13.56 -2.51 -6.69
N LEU A 188 -13.15 -2.18 -5.47
CA LEU A 188 -11.97 -2.76 -4.82
C LEU A 188 -12.17 -4.22 -4.41
N GLU A 189 -13.37 -4.59 -3.98
CA GLU A 189 -13.71 -5.95 -3.54
C GLU A 189 -13.43 -6.98 -4.64
N ASN A 190 -13.74 -6.68 -5.90
CA ASN A 190 -13.44 -7.57 -7.03
C ASN A 190 -11.94 -7.89 -7.16
N TRP A 191 -11.08 -6.89 -6.93
CA TRP A 191 -9.63 -7.08 -6.98
C TRP A 191 -9.09 -7.81 -5.75
N GLN A 192 -9.66 -7.54 -4.58
CA GLN A 192 -9.28 -8.21 -3.32
C GLN A 192 -9.69 -9.68 -3.32
N GLU A 193 -10.87 -10.01 -3.82
CA GLU A 193 -11.31 -11.39 -3.94
C GLU A 193 -10.54 -12.15 -5.04
N LEU A 194 -10.15 -11.47 -6.13
CA LEU A 194 -9.20 -12.05 -7.09
C LEU A 194 -7.85 -12.36 -6.43
N GLN A 195 -7.28 -11.41 -5.67
CA GLN A 195 -6.03 -11.63 -4.93
C GLN A 195 -6.18 -12.82 -3.97
N ARG A 196 -7.26 -12.86 -3.20
CA ARG A 196 -7.54 -13.94 -2.25
C ARG A 196 -7.64 -15.29 -2.95
N ALA A 197 -8.31 -15.36 -4.10
CA ALA A 197 -8.44 -16.59 -4.88
C ALA A 197 -7.06 -17.12 -5.29
N ILE A 198 -6.16 -16.22 -5.72
CA ILE A 198 -4.79 -16.59 -6.10
C ILE A 198 -3.98 -17.03 -4.87
N GLU A 199 -4.07 -16.32 -3.75
CA GLU A 199 -3.36 -16.65 -2.50
C GLU A 199 -3.74 -18.03 -1.94
N HIS A 200 -4.96 -18.51 -2.21
CA HIS A 200 -5.49 -19.78 -1.69
C HIS A 200 -5.60 -20.89 -2.75
N ASP A 201 -5.10 -20.67 -3.98
CA ASP A 201 -5.30 -21.55 -5.16
C ASP A 201 -6.79 -21.93 -5.37
N ASP A 202 -7.71 -20.99 -5.10
CA ASP A 202 -9.15 -21.19 -5.30
C ASP A 202 -9.54 -20.93 -6.76
N ARG A 203 -9.35 -21.98 -7.57
CA ARG A 203 -9.63 -21.95 -9.01
C ARG A 203 -11.11 -21.80 -9.33
N SER A 204 -12.00 -22.10 -8.39
CA SER A 204 -13.45 -22.09 -8.63
C SER A 204 -13.99 -20.68 -8.81
N VAL A 205 -13.38 -19.70 -8.14
CA VAL A 205 -13.80 -18.29 -8.17
C VAL A 205 -12.84 -17.38 -8.93
N PHE A 206 -11.63 -17.85 -9.26
CA PHE A 206 -10.60 -17.07 -9.96
C PHE A 206 -11.13 -16.41 -11.24
N GLU A 207 -11.69 -17.19 -12.16
CA GLU A 207 -12.20 -16.67 -13.45
C GLU A 207 -13.39 -15.73 -13.27
N TYR A 208 -14.21 -15.95 -12.25
CA TYR A 208 -15.34 -15.09 -11.92
C TYR A 208 -14.83 -13.70 -11.49
N PHE A 209 -13.98 -13.63 -10.47
CA PHE A 209 -13.49 -12.35 -9.95
C PHE A 209 -12.57 -11.64 -10.93
N ARG A 210 -11.77 -12.36 -11.74
CA ARG A 210 -11.00 -11.77 -12.84
C ARG A 210 -11.90 -11.04 -13.82
N ARG A 211 -13.02 -11.64 -14.24
CA ARG A 211 -13.99 -10.99 -15.14
C ARG A 211 -14.69 -9.80 -14.49
N GLN A 212 -15.11 -9.93 -13.24
CA GLN A 212 -15.73 -8.82 -12.50
C GLN A 212 -14.77 -7.63 -12.36
N ALA A 213 -13.52 -7.89 -11.96
CA ALA A 213 -12.48 -6.88 -11.82
C ALA A 213 -12.19 -6.15 -13.14
N LEU A 214 -12.15 -6.87 -14.26
CA LEU A 214 -11.94 -6.30 -15.59
C LEU A 214 -13.15 -5.50 -16.10
N ALA A 215 -14.36 -5.90 -15.72
CA ALA A 215 -15.61 -5.25 -16.12
C ALA A 215 -15.97 -4.03 -15.24
N ALA A 216 -15.43 -3.94 -14.03
CA ALA A 216 -15.76 -2.88 -13.08
C ALA A 216 -15.43 -1.47 -13.63
N GLU A 217 -16.44 -0.60 -13.64
CA GLU A 217 -16.29 0.77 -14.12
C GLU A 217 -15.49 1.65 -13.14
N PRO A 218 -14.63 2.56 -13.63
CA PRO A 218 -13.92 3.51 -12.79
C PRO A 218 -14.87 4.42 -11.98
N PHE A 219 -14.62 4.51 -10.67
CA PHE A 219 -15.34 5.40 -9.74
C PHE A 219 -14.74 6.82 -9.67
N TRP A 220 -13.54 7.04 -10.22
CA TRP A 220 -12.84 8.33 -10.19
C TRP A 220 -13.04 9.15 -11.46
N LEU A 221 -12.60 10.40 -11.45
CA LEU A 221 -12.63 11.25 -12.64
C LEU A 221 -11.46 10.88 -13.55
N HIS A 222 -11.77 10.51 -14.79
CA HIS A 222 -10.76 10.21 -15.81
C HIS A 222 -11.12 10.90 -17.13
N SER A 223 -10.14 11.05 -18.02
CA SER A 223 -10.28 11.77 -19.31
C SER A 223 -11.36 11.21 -20.26
N GLY A 224 -11.90 10.02 -19.97
CA GLY A 224 -12.98 9.38 -20.74
C GLY A 224 -14.39 9.68 -20.22
N LYS A 225 -14.53 10.30 -19.04
CA LYS A 225 -15.80 10.84 -18.53
C LYS A 225 -15.76 12.37 -18.67
N ARG A 226 -16.30 12.89 -19.79
CA ARG A 226 -16.70 14.30 -19.93
C ARG A 226 -18.21 14.39 -19.74
#